data_AF-A0A955JET0-F1
#
_entry.id   AF-A0A955JET0-F1
#
_cell.length_a   1.000
_cell.length_b   1.000
_cell.length_c   1.000
_cell.angle_alpha   90.00
_cell.angle_beta   90.00
_cell.angle_gamma   90.00
#
_symmetry.space_group_name_H-M   'P 1'
#
loop_
_entity.id
_entity.type
_entity.pdbx_description
1 polymer ?
#
loop_
_entity_poly.entity_id
_entity_poly.type
_entity_poly.pdbx_seq_one_letter_code
_entity_poly.pdbx_strand_id
1 'polypeptide(L)'
;MLSTASIFQEIRSNDEAYRFFLSMAAKGETQGGWENERIAALSPDAELAPKIRCHAANESKHGRLFESLLHKRRLSTVDVPIEADYCMQLEGQGVGLSHERLIQETHLTVAEILEYLAH
;
A
#
# COMPACT_ATOMS: atom_id res chain seq x y z
N MET A 1 -2.36 -28.11 -12.51
CA MET A 1 -2.28 -27.61 -11.12
C MET A 1 -1.93 -26.14 -11.17
N LEU A 2 -2.66 -25.30 -10.45
CA LEU A 2 -2.31 -23.88 -10.31
C LEU A 2 -1.02 -23.78 -9.48
N SER A 3 0.02 -23.17 -10.04
CA SER A 3 1.21 -22.75 -9.32
C SER A 3 1.25 -21.23 -9.31
N THR A 4 1.98 -20.63 -8.38
CA THR A 4 2.20 -19.18 -8.35
C THR A 4 2.73 -18.68 -9.71
N ALA A 5 3.67 -19.41 -10.32
CA ALA A 5 4.21 -19.07 -11.63
C ALA A 5 3.16 -19.11 -12.74
N SER A 6 2.26 -20.11 -12.75
CA SER A 6 1.21 -20.18 -13.76
C SER A 6 0.18 -19.05 -13.59
N ILE A 7 -0.19 -18.70 -12.36
CA ILE A 7 -1.08 -17.58 -12.05
C ILE A 7 -0.49 -16.25 -12.55
N PHE A 8 0.79 -15.99 -12.28
CA PHE A 8 1.44 -14.77 -12.78
C PHE A 8 1.53 -14.73 -14.31
N GLN A 9 1.74 -15.86 -14.98
CA GLN A 9 1.70 -15.90 -16.44
C GLN A 9 0.29 -15.62 -16.98
N GLU A 10 -0.75 -16.16 -16.35
CA GLU A 10 -2.14 -15.86 -16.70
C GLU A 10 -2.46 -14.37 -16.54
N ILE A 11 -2.14 -13.77 -15.38
CA ILE A 11 -2.29 -12.32 -15.15
C ILE A 11 -1.52 -11.52 -16.19
N ARG A 12 -0.28 -11.89 -16.50
CA ARG A 12 0.57 -11.13 -17.43
C ARG A 12 0.12 -11.23 -18.90
N SER A 13 -0.57 -12.30 -19.26
CA SER A 13 -1.02 -12.59 -20.64
C SER A 13 -2.43 -12.08 -20.96
N ASN A 14 -3.19 -11.67 -19.94
CA ASN A 14 -4.51 -11.06 -20.09
C ASN A 14 -4.45 -9.58 -19.68
N ASP A 15 -4.70 -8.65 -20.60
CA ASP A 15 -4.57 -7.22 -20.31
C ASP A 15 -5.58 -6.70 -19.28
N GLU A 16 -6.76 -7.30 -19.17
CA GLU A 16 -7.74 -6.92 -18.14
C GLU A 16 -7.25 -7.34 -16.76
N ALA A 17 -6.78 -8.59 -16.62
CA ALA A 17 -6.21 -9.09 -15.37
C ALA A 17 -4.93 -8.34 -14.99
N TYR A 18 -4.05 -8.09 -15.96
CA TYR A 18 -2.83 -7.29 -15.79
C TYR A 18 -3.16 -5.87 -15.32
N ARG A 19 -4.15 -5.23 -15.96
CA ARG A 19 -4.60 -3.89 -15.63
C ARG A 19 -5.13 -3.83 -14.20
N PHE A 20 -6.00 -4.77 -13.84
CA PHE A 20 -6.60 -4.81 -12.52
C PHE A 20 -5.55 -5.07 -11.43
N PHE A 21 -4.68 -6.08 -11.63
CA PHE A 21 -3.61 -6.42 -10.70
C PHE A 21 -2.67 -5.25 -10.43
N LEU A 22 -2.22 -4.55 -11.49
CA LEU A 22 -1.36 -3.38 -11.31
C LEU A 22 -2.10 -2.17 -10.74
N SER A 23 -3.39 -2.02 -10.97
CA SER A 23 -4.18 -0.94 -10.35
C SER A 23 -4.32 -1.16 -8.85
N MET A 24 -4.57 -2.40 -8.43
CA MET A 24 -4.54 -2.80 -7.01
C MET A 24 -3.18 -2.53 -6.38
N ALA A 25 -2.10 -2.99 -7.02
CA ALA A 25 -0.75 -2.79 -6.52
C ALA A 25 -0.37 -1.31 -6.45
N ALA A 26 -0.69 -0.52 -7.48
CA ALA A 26 -0.41 0.91 -7.49
C ALA A 26 -1.16 1.66 -6.38
N LYS A 27 -2.46 1.34 -6.19
CA LYS A 27 -3.28 1.91 -5.12
C LYS A 27 -2.72 1.58 -3.74
N GLY A 28 -2.44 0.29 -3.49
CA GLY A 28 -1.91 -0.18 -2.21
C GLY A 28 -0.58 0.47 -1.84
N GLU A 29 0.38 0.53 -2.77
CA GLU A 29 1.68 1.16 -2.51
C GLU A 29 1.58 2.68 -2.33
N THR A 30 0.64 3.34 -3.03
CA THR A 30 0.42 4.78 -2.85
C THR A 30 -0.21 5.08 -1.50
N GLN A 31 -1.17 4.26 -1.08
CA GLN A 31 -1.79 4.33 0.24
C GLN A 31 -0.77 4.05 1.34
N GLY A 32 -0.03 2.94 1.27
CA GLY A 32 1.03 2.61 2.22
C GLY A 32 2.07 3.73 2.32
N GLY A 33 2.45 4.32 1.18
CA GLY A 33 3.34 5.47 1.16
C GLY A 33 2.80 6.67 1.95
N TRP A 34 1.50 6.95 1.85
CA TRP A 34 0.85 8.00 2.65
C TRP A 34 0.76 7.62 4.13
N GLU A 35 0.36 6.39 4.45
CA GLU A 35 0.23 5.89 5.82
C GLU A 35 1.57 5.97 6.54
N ASN A 36 2.64 5.45 5.93
CA ASN A 36 3.98 5.48 6.48
C ASN A 36 4.53 6.90 6.64
N GLU A 37 4.22 7.82 5.72
CA GLU A 37 4.62 9.23 5.88
C GLU A 37 3.93 9.85 7.11
N ARG A 38 2.65 9.57 7.33
CA ARG A 38 1.92 10.01 8.53
C ARG A 38 2.49 9.40 9.80
N ILE A 39 2.75 8.10 9.81
CA ILE A 39 3.35 7.41 10.96
C ILE A 39 4.74 7.98 11.28
N ALA A 40 5.55 8.26 10.26
CA ALA A 40 6.85 8.89 10.44
C ALA A 40 6.74 10.32 11.03
N ALA A 41 5.72 11.09 10.62
CA ALA A 41 5.47 12.44 11.14
C ALA A 41 4.96 12.43 12.58
N LEU A 42 4.17 11.42 12.95
CA LEU A 42 3.56 11.29 14.28
C LEU A 42 4.41 10.49 15.27
N SER A 43 5.47 9.81 14.81
CA SER A 43 6.38 9.09 15.68
C SER A 43 7.19 10.06 16.56
N PRO A 44 7.16 9.91 17.90
CA PRO A 44 8.04 10.65 18.81
C PRO A 44 9.49 10.14 18.79
N ASP A 45 9.75 8.99 18.17
CA ASP A 45 11.07 8.35 18.15
C ASP A 45 11.93 8.88 16.99
N ALA A 46 13.01 9.57 17.35
CA ALA A 46 13.92 10.22 16.40
C ALA A 46 14.77 9.25 15.57
N GLU A 47 14.92 7.98 16.00
CA GLU A 47 15.64 6.96 15.25
C GLU A 47 14.73 6.19 14.30
N LEU A 48 13.50 5.90 14.73
CA LEU A 48 12.53 5.14 13.95
C LEU A 48 11.88 6.00 12.85
N ALA A 49 11.52 7.26 13.14
CA ALA A 49 10.87 8.16 12.20
C ALA A 49 11.56 8.23 10.81
N PRO A 50 12.89 8.42 10.69
CA PRO A 50 13.54 8.46 9.38
C PRO A 50 13.52 7.10 8.64
N LYS A 51 13.49 5.97 9.36
CA LYS A 51 13.39 4.63 8.74
C LYS A 51 12.01 4.42 8.13
N ILE A 52 10.96 4.80 8.87
CA ILE A 52 9.57 4.75 8.37
C ILE A 52 9.41 5.69 7.16
N ARG A 53 9.95 6.91 7.23
CA ARG A 53 9.91 7.85 6.08
C ARG A 53 10.63 7.29 4.85
N CYS A 54 11.76 6.62 5.04
CA CYS A 54 12.45 5.94 3.94
C CYS A 54 11.58 4.85 3.31
N HIS A 55 10.87 4.08 4.15
CA HIS A 55 9.91 3.08 3.69
C HIS A 55 8.75 3.71 2.89
N ALA A 56 8.14 4.78 3.41
CA ALA A 56 7.09 5.56 2.73
C ALA A 56 7.50 6.01 1.32
N ALA A 57 8.74 6.50 1.19
CA ALA A 57 9.29 6.94 -0.10
C ALA A 57 9.50 5.78 -1.09
N ASN A 58 9.85 4.58 -0.59
CA ASN A 58 10.02 3.39 -1.42
C ASN A 58 8.66 2.90 -1.94
N GLU A 59 7.64 2.85 -1.11
CA GLU A 59 6.28 2.44 -1.52
C GLU A 59 5.69 3.44 -2.52
N SER A 60 5.79 4.74 -2.23
CA SER A 60 5.38 5.79 -3.19
C SER A 60 6.08 5.65 -4.54
N LYS A 61 7.34 5.19 -4.55
CA LYS A 61 8.08 4.87 -5.78
C LYS A 61 7.55 3.61 -6.46
N HIS A 62 7.22 2.56 -5.72
CA HIS A 62 6.60 1.35 -6.27
C HIS A 62 5.26 1.64 -6.92
N GLY A 63 4.40 2.47 -6.30
CA GLY A 63 3.14 2.91 -6.91
C GLY A 63 3.35 3.51 -8.31
N ARG A 64 4.29 4.46 -8.42
CA ARG A 64 4.68 5.05 -9.73
C ARG A 64 5.28 4.03 -10.71
N LEU A 65 5.99 3.02 -10.21
CA LEU A 65 6.52 1.96 -11.07
C LEU A 65 5.40 1.09 -11.64
N PHE A 66 4.38 0.74 -10.85
CA PHE A 66 3.22 -0.02 -11.32
C PHE A 66 2.40 0.76 -12.34
N GLU A 67 2.18 2.06 -12.12
CA GLU A 67 1.57 2.94 -13.13
C GLU A 67 2.39 3.00 -14.43
N SER A 68 3.72 3.12 -14.32
CA SER A 68 4.61 3.10 -15.48
C SER A 68 4.51 1.79 -16.27
N LEU A 69 4.33 0.65 -15.61
CA LEU A 69 4.15 -0.64 -16.26
C LEU A 69 2.84 -0.72 -17.06
N LEU A 70 1.75 -0.13 -16.54
CA LEU A 70 0.50 0.02 -17.29
C LEU A 70 0.68 0.88 -18.54
N HIS A 71 1.33 2.03 -18.38
CA HIS A 71 1.58 2.94 -19.50
C HIS A 71 2.43 2.32 -20.61
N LYS A 72 3.40 1.45 -20.29
CA LYS A 72 4.17 0.69 -21.29
C LYS A 72 3.30 -0.22 -22.15
N ARG A 73 2.13 -0.64 -21.66
CA ARG A 73 1.11 -1.38 -22.42
C ARG A 73 -0.02 -0.51 -22.98
N ARG A 74 0.10 0.82 -22.86
CA ARG A 74 -0.97 1.79 -23.22
C ARG A 74 -2.26 1.58 -22.40
N LEU A 75 -2.12 1.09 -21.18
CA LEU A 75 -3.21 0.94 -20.21
C LEU A 75 -3.16 2.10 -19.20
N SER A 76 -4.29 2.39 -18.58
CA SER A 76 -4.42 3.27 -17.42
C SER A 76 -4.86 2.45 -16.20
N THR A 77 -4.71 3.03 -15.01
CA THR A 77 -5.32 2.48 -13.79
C THR A 77 -6.83 2.42 -13.93
N VAL A 78 -7.43 1.52 -13.16
CA VAL A 78 -8.89 1.41 -12.96
C VAL A 78 -9.21 1.52 -11.49
N ASP A 79 -10.47 1.84 -11.20
CA ASP A 79 -10.97 1.83 -9.84
C ASP A 79 -10.87 0.41 -9.26
N VAL A 80 -10.30 0.34 -8.05
CA VAL A 80 -10.21 -0.89 -7.29
C VAL A 80 -11.46 -0.98 -6.42
N PRO A 81 -12.32 -2.00 -6.62
CA PRO A 81 -13.52 -2.18 -5.82
C PRO A 81 -13.13 -2.51 -4.38
N ILE A 82 -13.99 -2.15 -3.43
CA ILE A 82 -13.72 -2.29 -1.99
C ILE A 82 -13.47 -3.75 -1.59
N GLU A 83 -14.07 -4.70 -2.30
CA GLU A 83 -13.90 -6.13 -2.05
C GLU A 83 -12.52 -6.65 -2.45
N ALA A 84 -11.81 -5.92 -3.32
CA ALA A 84 -10.43 -6.21 -3.71
C ALA A 84 -9.42 -5.29 -3.02
N ASP A 85 -9.89 -4.30 -2.26
CA ASP A 85 -9.05 -3.39 -1.50
C ASP A 85 -8.68 -4.01 -0.15
N TYR A 86 -7.71 -4.92 -0.19
CA TYR A 86 -7.29 -5.70 0.97
C TYR A 86 -6.88 -4.82 2.16
N CYS A 87 -6.19 -3.69 1.92
CA CYS A 87 -5.79 -2.77 2.99
C CYS A 87 -7.02 -2.18 3.70
N MET A 88 -8.01 -1.69 2.95
CA MET A 88 -9.25 -1.18 3.54
C MET A 88 -10.08 -2.28 4.21
N GLN A 89 -10.03 -3.51 3.72
CA GLN A 89 -10.68 -4.65 4.37
C GLN A 89 -10.05 -4.98 5.73
N LEU A 90 -8.73 -4.93 5.82
CA LEU A 90 -8.00 -5.13 7.07
C LEU A 90 -8.29 -4.02 8.08
N GLU A 91 -8.27 -2.76 7.65
CA GLU A 91 -8.67 -1.65 8.51
C GLU A 91 -10.11 -1.81 9.03
N GLY A 92 -11.03 -2.23 8.16
CA GLY A 92 -12.41 -2.53 8.54
C GLY A 92 -12.56 -3.66 9.57
N GLN A 93 -11.53 -4.51 9.71
CA GLN A 93 -11.44 -5.56 10.73
C GLN A 93 -10.66 -5.12 11.98
N GLY A 94 -10.22 -3.86 12.04
CA GLY A 94 -9.43 -3.31 13.14
C GLY A 94 -7.97 -3.75 13.12
N VAL A 95 -7.41 -4.03 11.94
CA VAL A 95 -6.01 -4.40 11.77
C VAL A 95 -5.21 -3.18 11.31
N GLY A 96 -4.16 -2.85 12.06
CA GLY A 96 -3.29 -1.71 11.78
C GLY A 96 -3.88 -0.37 12.22
N LEU A 97 -3.13 0.71 11.99
CA LEU A 97 -3.58 2.06 12.34
C LEU A 97 -4.59 2.58 11.31
N SER A 98 -5.76 2.99 11.77
CA SER A 98 -6.81 3.51 10.90
C SER A 98 -6.44 4.85 10.26
N HIS A 99 -6.99 5.14 9.08
CA HIS A 99 -6.84 6.44 8.43
C HIS A 99 -7.35 7.58 9.31
N GLU A 100 -8.46 7.34 10.04
CA GLU A 100 -9.00 8.29 11.00
C GLU A 100 -7.96 8.64 12.07
N ARG A 101 -7.20 7.66 12.56
CA ARG A 101 -6.13 7.90 13.52
C ARG A 101 -4.94 8.64 12.90
N LEU A 102 -4.55 8.28 11.67
CA LEU A 102 -3.39 8.84 10.99
C LEU A 102 -3.58 10.30 10.55
N ILE A 103 -4.81 10.75 10.30
CA ILE A 103 -5.10 12.16 9.98
C ILE A 103 -4.92 13.09 11.19
N GLN A 104 -4.98 12.56 12.41
CA GLN A 104 -4.79 13.37 13.62
C GLN A 104 -3.35 13.83 13.76
N GLU A 105 -3.13 15.05 14.27
CA GLU A 105 -1.79 15.65 14.46
C GLU A 105 -1.19 15.37 15.85
N THR A 106 -1.71 14.36 16.55
CA THR A 106 -1.21 13.94 17.87
C THR A 106 -0.25 12.76 17.72
N HIS A 107 0.88 12.86 18.41
CA HIS A 107 1.93 11.84 18.41
C HIS A 107 1.37 10.43 18.66
N LEU A 108 1.95 9.43 18.01
CA LEU A 108 1.64 8.03 18.25
C LEU A 108 2.15 7.59 19.62
N THR A 109 1.37 6.75 20.28
CA THR A 109 1.79 6.04 21.48
C THR A 109 2.69 4.86 21.11
N VAL A 110 3.43 4.33 22.09
CA VAL A 110 4.25 3.12 21.89
C VAL A 110 3.38 1.93 21.45
N ALA A 111 2.16 1.80 21.99
CA ALA A 111 1.24 0.73 21.61
C ALA A 111 0.83 0.83 20.12
N GLU A 112 0.52 2.03 19.64
CA GLU A 112 0.18 2.28 18.23
C GLU A 112 1.37 2.01 17.30
N ILE A 113 2.60 2.34 17.72
CA ILE A 113 3.80 2.00 16.94
C ILE A 113 4.02 0.48 16.89
N LEU A 114 3.78 -0.23 17.99
CA LEU A 114 3.87 -1.69 18.02
C LEU A 114 2.80 -2.34 17.15
N GLU A 115 1.58 -1.81 17.14
CA GLU A 115 0.50 -2.25 16.27
C GLU A 115 0.88 -2.09 14.80
N TYR A 116 1.44 -0.93 14.42
CA TYR A 116 1.99 -0.71 13.08
C TYR A 116 3.08 -1.73 12.71
N LEU A 117 4.02 -2.02 13.61
CA LEU A 117 5.15 -2.94 13.32
C LEU A 117 4.76 -4.41 13.29
N ALA A 118 3.63 -4.79 13.90
CA ALA A 118 3.18 -6.17 14.01
C ALA A 118 2.30 -6.62 12.82
N HIS A 119 1.83 -5.67 12.02
CA HIS A 119 1.01 -5.87 10.84
C HIS A 119 1.88 -5.89 9.57
#